data_AF-A0A7X4FDK6-F1
#
_entry.id   AF-A0A7X4FDK6-F1
#
_cell.length_a   1.000
_cell.length_b   1.000
_cell.length_c   1.000
_cell.angle_alpha   90.00
_cell.angle_beta   90.00
_cell.angle_gamma   90.00
#
_symmetry.space_group_name_H-M   'P 1'
#
loop_
_entity.id
_entity.type
_entity.pdbx_description
1 polymer ?
#
loop_
_entity_poly.entity_id
_entity_poly.type
_entity_poly.pdbx_seq_one_letter_code
_entity_poly.pdbx_strand_id
1 'polypeptide(L)'
;MAIRQGTATTELFIRRYTQSGDFERLARWHAAAAECLKHISVPMNEIAYDYYKRNGYEKWAARAKKEAQEIQKQFQFHRTRAQIARQKLVEETRNSDSHSVLDTESENIKKFITTWLPHYPDRFYEFGIYPTFFRKQRELVEQRSDYVKVLQLEADAAEMCAAQYERIPVAYGLKNYEKHRDAYRQYAAYLRSLAQQDPKALPSLVDQGKRIADSLAIQDDPSPQKAEVVLQIAKSDARVKVVLAGQRAVHSHATFQGFAWIVHFSNHSRGNIAVAIVDGKTAKVLEVF
;
A
#
# COMPACT_ATOMS: atom_id res chain seq x y z
N MET A 1 -1.67 -2.55 9.02
CA MET A 1 -2.93 -2.36 8.29
C MET A 1 -2.60 -1.87 6.89
N ALA A 2 -3.22 -2.41 5.83
CA ALA A 2 -2.88 -2.10 4.42
C ALA A 2 -2.71 -0.60 4.16
N ILE A 3 -3.58 0.23 4.78
CA ILE A 3 -3.60 1.70 4.76
C ILE A 3 -2.23 2.37 4.96
N ARG A 4 -1.26 1.75 5.65
CA ARG A 4 0.04 2.34 5.98
C ARG A 4 1.25 1.67 5.31
N GLN A 5 1.07 0.75 4.35
CA GLN A 5 2.22 0.02 3.76
C GLN A 5 3.22 0.91 3.01
N GLY A 6 2.74 1.91 2.26
CA GLY A 6 3.60 2.93 1.65
C GLY A 6 4.40 3.70 2.70
N THR A 7 3.74 4.22 3.74
CA THR A 7 4.40 4.91 4.86
C THR A 7 5.41 4.00 5.59
N ALA A 8 5.07 2.74 5.87
CA ALA A 8 5.98 1.79 6.50
C ALA A 8 7.23 1.52 5.63
N THR A 9 7.08 1.54 4.31
CA THR A 9 8.23 1.39 3.41
C THR A 9 9.11 2.66 3.40
N THR A 10 8.51 3.85 3.46
CA THR A 10 9.28 5.09 3.62
C THR A 10 10.11 5.13 4.90
N GLU A 11 9.65 4.48 5.99
CA GLU A 11 10.37 4.42 7.26
C GLU A 11 11.74 3.73 7.13
N LEU A 12 11.89 2.78 6.21
CA LEU A 12 13.18 2.12 5.95
C LEU A 12 14.21 3.12 5.39
N PHE A 13 13.80 3.94 4.43
CA PHE A 13 14.65 4.98 3.86
C PHE A 13 14.90 6.12 4.86
N ILE A 14 13.89 6.53 5.61
CA ILE A 14 14.03 7.51 6.72
C ILE A 14 15.07 7.01 7.73
N ARG A 15 15.01 5.74 8.14
CA ARG A 15 15.96 5.16 9.10
C ARG A 15 17.37 5.16 8.53
N ARG A 16 17.54 4.72 7.29
CA ARG A 16 18.84 4.74 6.58
C ARG A 16 19.46 6.14 6.58
N TYR A 17 18.72 7.15 6.14
CA TYR A 17 19.26 8.51 6.02
C TYR A 17 19.41 9.22 7.37
N THR A 18 18.64 8.83 8.38
CA THR A 18 18.88 9.24 9.77
C THR A 18 20.23 8.71 10.26
N GLN A 19 20.56 7.44 9.98
CA GLN A 19 21.83 6.82 10.40
C GLN A 19 23.03 7.40 9.67
N SER A 20 22.88 7.75 8.39
CA SER A 20 23.97 8.34 7.59
C SER A 20 24.13 9.86 7.77
N GLY A 21 23.24 10.52 8.50
CA GLY A 21 23.24 11.98 8.65
C GLY A 21 22.88 12.74 7.36
N ASP A 22 22.24 12.08 6.38
CA ASP A 22 21.86 12.71 5.11
C ASP A 22 20.53 13.45 5.28
N PHE A 23 20.60 14.65 5.86
CA PHE A 23 19.41 15.45 6.19
C PHE A 23 18.61 15.87 4.97
N GLU A 24 19.24 16.00 3.80
CA GLU A 24 18.53 16.37 2.58
C GLU A 24 17.64 15.23 2.07
N ARG A 25 18.18 14.01 1.93
CA ARG A 25 17.35 12.85 1.54
C ARG A 25 16.35 12.50 2.63
N LEU A 26 16.73 12.63 3.91
CA LEU A 26 15.82 12.45 5.04
C LEU A 26 14.58 13.35 4.94
N ALA A 27 14.78 14.63 4.61
CA ALA A 27 13.68 15.57 4.43
C ALA A 27 12.73 15.14 3.31
N ARG A 28 13.28 14.67 2.18
CA ARG A 28 12.50 14.21 1.02
C ARG A 28 11.69 12.95 1.33
N TRP A 29 12.25 11.99 2.06
CA TRP A 29 11.52 10.77 2.45
C TRP A 29 10.45 11.02 3.50
N HIS A 30 10.66 11.97 4.42
CA HIS A 30 9.58 12.43 5.28
C HIS A 30 8.46 13.13 4.48
N ALA A 31 8.79 13.92 3.45
CA ALA A 31 7.79 14.50 2.57
C ALA A 31 7.02 13.41 1.79
N ALA A 32 7.72 12.40 1.26
CA ALA A 32 7.11 11.25 0.58
C ALA A 32 6.16 10.47 1.50
N ALA A 33 6.55 10.24 2.76
CA ALA A 33 5.70 9.61 3.77
C ALA A 33 4.39 10.39 3.98
N ALA A 34 4.48 11.73 4.05
CA ALA A 34 3.33 12.60 4.16
C ALA A 34 2.45 12.57 2.89
N GLU A 35 3.05 12.49 1.69
CA GLU A 35 2.31 12.33 0.44
C GLU A 35 1.54 11.00 0.38
N CYS A 36 2.15 9.89 0.79
CA CYS A 36 1.43 8.61 0.89
C CYS A 36 0.22 8.72 1.82
N LEU A 37 0.37 9.35 2.99
CA LEU A 37 -0.76 9.54 3.91
C LEU A 37 -1.87 10.37 3.28
N LYS A 38 -1.52 11.48 2.62
CA LYS A 38 -2.48 12.39 1.99
C LYS A 38 -3.20 11.77 0.80
N HIS A 39 -2.47 11.11 -0.09
CA HIS A 39 -3.01 10.65 -1.37
C HIS A 39 -3.56 9.22 -1.33
N ILE A 40 -3.25 8.45 -0.27
CA ILE A 40 -3.71 7.07 -0.12
C ILE A 40 -4.51 6.91 1.17
N SER A 41 -3.89 7.14 2.32
CA SER A 41 -4.52 6.78 3.59
C SER A 41 -5.77 7.60 3.91
N VAL A 42 -5.73 8.92 3.67
CA VAL A 42 -6.88 9.82 3.83
C VAL A 42 -8.06 9.40 2.96
N PRO A 43 -7.96 9.32 1.62
CA PRO A 43 -9.09 8.95 0.78
C PRO A 43 -9.63 7.55 1.09
N MET A 44 -8.77 6.55 1.36
CA MET A 44 -9.23 5.22 1.77
C MET A 44 -10.09 5.27 3.04
N ASN A 45 -9.64 5.99 4.06
CA ASN A 45 -10.36 6.09 5.33
C ASN A 45 -11.68 6.87 5.18
N GLU A 46 -11.70 7.93 4.37
CA GLU A 46 -12.92 8.68 4.08
C GLU A 46 -13.97 7.84 3.35
N ILE A 47 -13.57 7.07 2.32
CA ILE A 47 -14.46 6.14 1.62
C ILE A 47 -15.06 5.13 2.62
N ALA A 48 -14.24 4.57 3.50
CA ALA A 48 -14.68 3.64 4.54
C ALA A 48 -15.65 4.28 5.54
N TYR A 49 -15.29 5.44 6.07
CA TYR A 49 -16.11 6.17 7.04
C TYR A 49 -17.48 6.53 6.46
N ASP A 50 -17.52 7.06 5.24
CA ASP A 50 -18.76 7.42 4.58
C ASP A 50 -19.66 6.21 4.37
N TYR A 51 -19.10 5.08 3.94
CA TYR A 51 -19.83 3.83 3.80
C TYR A 51 -20.42 3.37 5.14
N TYR A 52 -19.60 3.33 6.21
CA TYR A 52 -20.07 2.89 7.53
C TYR A 52 -21.16 3.80 8.09
N LYS A 53 -21.00 5.12 7.93
CA LYS A 53 -21.96 6.11 8.43
C LYS A 53 -23.30 5.99 7.71
N ARG A 54 -23.30 5.90 6.37
CA ARG A 54 -24.53 5.81 5.56
C ARG A 54 -25.33 4.53 5.84
N ASN A 55 -24.63 3.44 6.17
CA ASN A 55 -25.26 2.13 6.40
C ASN A 55 -25.48 1.80 7.89
N GLY A 56 -25.33 2.77 8.80
CA GLY A 56 -25.62 2.58 10.23
C GLY A 56 -24.61 1.72 10.99
N TYR A 57 -23.40 1.51 10.47
CA TYR A 57 -22.35 0.74 11.14
C TYR A 57 -21.59 1.59 12.17
N GLU A 58 -22.25 2.02 13.24
CA GLU A 58 -21.75 3.01 14.21
C GLU A 58 -20.36 2.70 14.78
N LYS A 59 -20.11 1.45 15.19
CA LYS A 59 -18.81 1.02 15.73
C LYS A 59 -17.69 1.16 14.70
N TRP A 60 -17.97 0.83 13.45
CA TRP A 60 -17.02 0.94 12.34
C TRP A 60 -16.80 2.41 11.94
N ALA A 61 -17.86 3.22 11.93
CA ALA A 61 -17.74 4.67 11.70
C ALA A 61 -16.91 5.35 12.79
N ALA A 62 -17.13 5.01 14.08
CA ALA A 62 -16.35 5.51 15.19
C ALA A 62 -14.86 5.12 15.09
N ARG A 63 -14.58 3.87 14.70
CA ARG A 63 -13.22 3.39 14.43
C ARG A 63 -12.57 4.18 13.30
N ALA A 64 -13.23 4.34 12.15
CA ALA A 64 -12.69 5.10 11.01
C ALA A 64 -12.47 6.59 11.37
N LYS A 65 -13.30 7.17 12.23
CA LYS A 65 -13.09 8.53 12.76
C LYS A 65 -11.82 8.62 13.61
N LYS A 66 -11.53 7.63 14.44
CA LYS A 66 -10.27 7.56 15.21
C LYS A 66 -9.08 7.37 14.28
N GLU A 67 -9.17 6.48 13.30
CA GLU A 67 -8.12 6.25 12.30
C GLU A 67 -7.81 7.52 11.50
N ALA A 68 -8.82 8.35 11.16
CA ALA A 68 -8.62 9.65 10.53
C ALA A 68 -7.72 10.59 11.36
N GLN A 69 -7.95 10.64 12.69
CA GLN A 69 -7.14 11.46 13.59
C GLN A 69 -5.70 10.95 13.67
N GLU A 70 -5.49 9.63 13.68
CA GLU A 70 -4.15 9.05 13.66
C GLU A 70 -3.41 9.35 12.36
N ILE A 71 -4.10 9.23 11.21
CA ILE A 71 -3.55 9.59 9.89
C ILE A 71 -3.12 11.06 9.90
N GLN A 72 -3.97 11.96 10.39
CA GLN A 72 -3.63 13.39 10.46
C GLN A 72 -2.44 13.66 11.39
N LYS A 73 -2.35 12.99 12.54
CA LYS A 73 -1.19 13.10 13.44
C LYS A 73 0.10 12.65 12.76
N GLN A 74 0.08 11.52 12.07
CA GLN A 74 1.25 11.02 11.32
C GLN A 74 1.63 11.95 10.17
N PHE A 75 0.65 12.50 9.46
CA PHE A 75 0.87 13.46 8.39
C PHE A 75 1.60 14.71 8.90
N GLN A 76 1.11 15.28 10.00
CA GLN A 76 1.77 16.45 10.62
C GLN A 76 3.15 16.09 11.16
N PHE A 77 3.32 14.93 11.79
CA PHE A 77 4.62 14.46 12.25
C PHE A 77 5.66 14.45 11.12
N HIS A 78 5.33 13.82 9.99
CA HIS A 78 6.25 13.74 8.85
C HIS A 78 6.52 15.10 8.21
N ARG A 79 5.51 15.97 8.09
CA ARG A 79 5.73 17.35 7.61
C ARG A 79 6.68 18.13 8.49
N THR A 80 6.49 18.08 9.81
CA THR A 80 7.38 18.74 10.77
C THR A 80 8.79 18.19 10.70
N ARG A 81 8.95 16.85 10.60
CA ARG A 81 10.28 16.23 10.47
C ARG A 81 10.97 16.58 9.16
N ALA A 82 10.23 16.66 8.05
CA ALA A 82 10.78 17.13 6.78
C ALA A 82 11.29 18.58 6.89
N GLN A 83 10.54 19.45 7.56
CA GLN A 83 10.96 20.85 7.79
C GLN A 83 12.21 20.95 8.67
N ILE A 84 12.26 20.21 9.78
CA ILE A 84 13.43 20.18 10.67
C ILE A 84 14.68 19.70 9.92
N ALA A 85 14.56 18.63 9.13
CA ALA A 85 15.68 18.12 8.35
C ALA A 85 16.17 19.13 7.29
N ARG A 86 15.26 19.88 6.65
CA ARG A 86 15.64 20.99 5.75
C ARG A 86 16.37 22.12 6.46
N GLN A 87 15.96 22.47 7.68
CA GLN A 87 16.63 23.52 8.46
C GLN A 87 18.07 23.14 8.80
N LYS A 88 18.29 21.90 9.24
CA LYS A 88 19.64 21.38 9.50
C LYS A 88 20.55 21.42 8.27
N LEU A 89 20.02 21.11 7.09
CA LEU A 89 20.77 21.21 5.83
C LEU A 89 21.26 22.64 5.55
N VAL A 90 20.40 23.65 5.78
CA VAL A 90 20.74 25.06 5.57
C VAL A 90 21.86 25.51 6.52
N GLU A 91 21.91 24.92 7.71
CA GLU A 91 22.93 25.20 8.73
C GLU A 91 24.27 24.50 8.44
N GLU A 92 24.28 23.33 7.79
CA GLU A 92 25.46 22.47 7.72
C GLU A 92 26.32 22.59 6.44
N THR A 93 25.81 22.86 5.22
CA THR A 93 26.69 23.15 4.05
C THR A 93 26.01 23.68 2.78
N ARG A 94 26.61 24.71 2.16
CA ARG A 94 26.52 25.04 0.71
C ARG A 94 27.64 24.28 -0.03
N ASN A 95 27.37 23.13 -0.63
CA ASN A 95 28.31 22.47 -1.57
C ASN A 95 27.58 22.13 -2.87
N SER A 96 28.21 22.47 -4.00
CA SER A 96 27.60 22.53 -5.35
C SER A 96 27.52 21.22 -6.12
N ASP A 97 28.08 20.11 -5.60
CA ASP A 97 28.01 18.79 -6.25
C ASP A 97 26.76 17.97 -5.87
N SER A 98 25.83 18.56 -5.09
CA SER A 98 24.63 17.88 -4.59
C SER A 98 23.50 17.74 -5.62
N HIS A 99 23.47 18.55 -6.68
CA HIS A 99 22.29 18.66 -7.54
C HIS A 99 21.90 17.35 -8.27
N SER A 100 22.86 16.59 -8.83
CA SER A 100 22.57 15.36 -9.60
C SER A 100 22.04 14.20 -8.73
N VAL A 101 22.50 14.14 -7.48
CA VAL A 101 22.06 13.15 -6.48
C VAL A 101 20.61 13.41 -6.06
N LEU A 102 20.21 14.68 -6.05
CA LEU A 102 18.88 15.11 -5.61
C LEU A 102 17.82 14.93 -6.69
N ASP A 103 18.20 15.09 -7.96
CA ASP A 103 17.33 14.75 -9.09
C ASP A 103 17.02 13.26 -9.07
N THR A 104 18.05 12.42 -8.89
CA THR A 104 17.88 10.96 -8.76
C THR A 104 16.96 10.59 -7.59
N GLU A 105 17.12 11.21 -6.42
CA GLU A 105 16.27 10.88 -5.27
C GLU A 105 14.82 11.35 -5.46
N SER A 106 14.62 12.48 -6.13
CA SER A 106 13.28 12.98 -6.48
C SER A 106 12.59 12.04 -7.47
N GLU A 107 13.32 11.53 -8.46
CA GLU A 107 12.81 10.52 -9.38
C GLU A 107 12.48 9.20 -8.65
N ASN A 108 13.33 8.76 -7.73
CA ASN A 108 13.07 7.57 -6.90
C ASN A 108 11.79 7.71 -6.10
N ILE A 109 11.57 8.85 -5.45
CA ILE A 109 10.34 9.14 -4.71
C ILE A 109 9.12 9.18 -5.63
N LYS A 110 9.25 9.76 -6.83
CA LYS A 110 8.16 9.75 -7.80
C LYS A 110 7.77 8.32 -8.18
N LYS A 111 8.75 7.48 -8.57
CA LYS A 111 8.54 6.06 -8.89
C LYS A 111 7.93 5.30 -7.72
N PHE A 112 8.41 5.57 -6.51
CA PHE A 112 7.87 5.00 -5.28
C PHE A 112 6.38 5.30 -5.10
N ILE A 113 5.99 6.58 -5.19
CA ILE A 113 4.60 6.99 -5.01
C ILE A 113 3.71 6.42 -6.12
N THR A 114 4.15 6.50 -7.39
CA THR A 114 3.40 5.96 -8.53
C THR A 114 3.26 4.44 -8.48
N THR A 115 4.25 3.73 -7.90
CA THR A 115 4.14 2.30 -7.61
C THR A 115 3.05 2.07 -6.58
N TRP A 116 3.05 2.76 -5.45
CA TRP A 116 2.11 2.47 -4.36
C TRP A 116 0.66 2.84 -4.68
N LEU A 117 0.38 3.99 -5.31
CA LEU A 117 -0.99 4.47 -5.56
C LEU A 117 -1.98 3.41 -6.11
N PRO A 118 -1.65 2.65 -7.16
CA PRO A 118 -2.55 1.61 -7.70
C PRO A 118 -2.52 0.29 -6.91
N HIS A 119 -1.44 -0.02 -6.19
CA HIS A 119 -1.35 -1.25 -5.40
C HIS A 119 -2.36 -1.31 -4.24
N TYR A 120 -2.80 -0.16 -3.74
CA TYR A 120 -3.77 -0.09 -2.65
C TYR A 120 -5.18 -0.55 -3.04
N PRO A 121 -5.82 0.01 -4.08
CA PRO A 121 -7.12 -0.48 -4.53
C PRO A 121 -7.07 -1.92 -5.07
N ASP A 122 -5.96 -2.33 -5.68
CA ASP A 122 -5.75 -3.71 -6.13
C ASP A 122 -5.76 -4.73 -4.98
N ARG A 123 -5.03 -4.40 -3.91
CA ARG A 123 -4.94 -5.23 -2.71
C ARG A 123 -6.20 -5.21 -1.84
N PHE A 124 -7.26 -4.50 -2.24
CA PHE A 124 -8.48 -4.33 -1.45
C PHE A 124 -9.11 -5.67 -1.04
N TYR A 125 -9.21 -6.64 -1.96
CA TYR A 125 -9.81 -7.95 -1.72
C TYR A 125 -8.91 -8.89 -0.91
N GLU A 126 -7.60 -8.66 -0.92
CA GLU A 126 -6.61 -9.47 -0.23
C GLU A 126 -6.35 -8.98 1.20
N PHE A 127 -6.37 -7.65 1.39
CA PHE A 127 -5.98 -6.99 2.62
C PHE A 127 -6.91 -5.81 2.97
N GLY A 128 -7.02 -5.50 4.26
CA GLY A 128 -7.75 -4.29 4.70
C GLY A 128 -9.25 -4.50 4.83
N ILE A 129 -10.06 -3.62 4.23
CA ILE A 129 -11.50 -3.50 4.53
C ILE A 129 -12.28 -4.73 4.06
N TYR A 130 -12.01 -5.27 2.87
CA TYR A 130 -12.76 -6.42 2.37
C TYR A 130 -12.66 -7.65 3.29
N PRO A 131 -11.46 -8.20 3.59
CA PRO A 131 -11.36 -9.36 4.46
C PRO A 131 -11.77 -9.08 5.92
N THR A 132 -11.67 -7.84 6.40
CA THR A 132 -11.97 -7.53 7.82
C THR A 132 -13.42 -7.16 8.08
N PHE A 133 -14.11 -6.61 7.10
CA PHE A 133 -15.49 -6.15 7.20
C PHE A 133 -16.40 -6.91 6.25
N PHE A 134 -16.25 -6.74 4.93
CA PHE A 134 -17.20 -7.29 3.94
C PHE A 134 -17.29 -8.81 3.99
N ARG A 135 -16.16 -9.51 3.99
CA ARG A 135 -16.14 -10.97 4.06
C ARG A 135 -16.86 -11.50 5.30
N LYS A 136 -16.61 -10.89 6.46
CA LYS A 136 -17.27 -11.28 7.71
C LYS A 136 -18.77 -11.00 7.69
N GLN A 137 -19.18 -9.85 7.15
CA GLN A 137 -20.61 -9.53 7.02
C GLN A 137 -21.29 -10.50 6.05
N ARG A 138 -20.65 -10.80 4.93
CA ARG A 138 -21.13 -11.77 3.96
C ARG A 138 -21.30 -13.15 4.56
N GLU A 139 -20.28 -13.68 5.24
CA GLU A 139 -20.34 -15.00 5.90
C GLU A 139 -21.54 -15.10 6.86
N LEU A 140 -21.81 -14.05 7.64
CA LEU A 140 -22.96 -14.00 8.57
C LEU A 140 -24.32 -13.98 7.85
N VAL A 141 -24.39 -13.35 6.69
CA VAL A 141 -25.62 -13.25 5.89
C VAL A 141 -25.85 -14.54 5.10
N GLU A 142 -24.80 -15.15 4.57
CA GLU A 142 -24.84 -16.46 3.91
C GLU A 142 -25.36 -17.56 4.84
N GLN A 143 -24.94 -17.55 6.11
CA GLN A 143 -25.47 -18.48 7.13
C GLN A 143 -26.99 -18.37 7.33
N ARG A 144 -27.59 -17.24 6.96
CA ARG A 144 -29.04 -16.98 7.02
C ARG A 144 -29.73 -17.23 5.68
N SER A 145 -29.00 -17.68 4.67
CA SER A 145 -29.47 -17.86 3.29
C SER A 145 -30.09 -16.60 2.67
N ASP A 146 -29.68 -15.41 3.12
CA ASP A 146 -30.14 -14.13 2.57
C ASP A 146 -29.24 -13.72 1.39
N TYR A 147 -29.45 -14.37 0.26
CA TYR A 147 -28.60 -14.20 -0.93
C TYR A 147 -28.71 -12.81 -1.57
N VAL A 148 -29.87 -12.15 -1.44
CA VAL A 148 -30.05 -10.76 -1.86
C VAL A 148 -29.10 -9.85 -1.09
N LYS A 149 -29.02 -10.01 0.23
CA LYS A 149 -28.13 -9.20 1.05
C LYS A 149 -26.66 -9.50 0.82
N VAL A 150 -26.30 -10.75 0.49
CA VAL A 150 -24.92 -11.10 0.07
C VAL A 150 -24.54 -10.35 -1.20
N LEU A 151 -25.41 -10.37 -2.22
CA LEU A 151 -25.18 -9.68 -3.48
C LEU A 151 -25.05 -8.17 -3.29
N GLN A 152 -25.85 -7.59 -2.41
CA GLN A 152 -25.73 -6.16 -2.04
C GLN A 152 -24.39 -5.85 -1.37
N LEU A 153 -23.93 -6.70 -0.44
CA LEU A 153 -22.64 -6.51 0.24
C LEU A 153 -21.46 -6.60 -0.74
N GLU A 154 -21.49 -7.53 -1.69
CA GLU A 154 -20.45 -7.63 -2.73
C GLU A 154 -20.51 -6.46 -3.72
N ALA A 155 -21.71 -5.97 -4.05
CA ALA A 155 -21.86 -4.78 -4.88
C ALA A 155 -21.28 -3.53 -4.20
N ASP A 156 -21.54 -3.38 -2.90
CA ASP A 156 -20.97 -2.30 -2.08
C ASP A 156 -19.45 -2.39 -1.99
N ALA A 157 -18.90 -3.61 -1.83
CA ALA A 157 -17.46 -3.84 -1.85
C ALA A 157 -16.83 -3.41 -3.19
N ALA A 158 -17.45 -3.80 -4.31
CA ALA A 158 -17.01 -3.43 -5.64
C ALA A 158 -17.09 -1.90 -5.87
N GLU A 159 -18.16 -1.25 -5.41
CA GLU A 159 -18.29 0.21 -5.50
C GLU A 159 -17.25 0.95 -4.64
N MET A 160 -16.93 0.43 -3.44
CA MET A 160 -15.84 0.97 -2.62
C MET A 160 -14.47 0.79 -3.28
N CYS A 161 -14.23 -0.33 -3.97
CA CYS A 161 -13.00 -0.53 -4.74
C CYS A 161 -12.91 0.45 -5.92
N ALA A 162 -14.00 0.64 -6.67
CA ALA A 162 -14.08 1.65 -7.72
C ALA A 162 -13.81 3.08 -7.20
N ALA A 163 -14.37 3.43 -6.05
CA ALA A 163 -14.14 4.72 -5.41
C ALA A 163 -12.67 4.92 -5.03
N GLN A 164 -11.95 3.85 -4.65
CA GLN A 164 -10.51 3.93 -4.37
C GLN A 164 -9.72 4.16 -5.65
N TYR A 165 -10.02 3.46 -6.76
CA TYR A 165 -9.38 3.74 -8.06
C TYR A 165 -9.61 5.19 -8.51
N GLU A 166 -10.83 5.70 -8.35
CA GLU A 166 -11.15 7.10 -8.69
C GLU A 166 -10.34 8.09 -7.85
N ARG A 167 -10.32 7.92 -6.53
CA ARG A 167 -9.79 8.92 -5.60
C ARG A 167 -8.29 8.81 -5.32
N ILE A 168 -7.65 7.72 -5.72
CA ILE A 168 -6.24 7.44 -5.44
C ILE A 168 -5.42 7.52 -6.74
N PRO A 169 -5.35 6.49 -7.62
CA PRO A 169 -4.54 6.58 -8.83
C PRO A 169 -5.09 7.57 -9.87
N VAL A 170 -6.41 7.59 -10.14
CA VAL A 170 -6.98 8.49 -11.18
C VAL A 170 -6.89 9.95 -10.77
N ALA A 171 -7.31 10.30 -9.56
CA ALA A 171 -7.20 11.67 -9.05
C ALA A 171 -5.75 12.18 -8.94
N TYR A 172 -4.77 11.26 -8.81
CA TYR A 172 -3.34 11.60 -8.87
C TYR A 172 -2.83 11.81 -10.32
N GLY A 173 -3.63 11.49 -11.33
CA GLY A 173 -3.29 11.64 -12.75
C GLY A 173 -2.60 10.41 -13.35
N LEU A 174 -2.68 9.24 -12.71
CA LEU A 174 -2.19 8.01 -13.30
C LEU A 174 -3.15 7.53 -14.40
N LYS A 175 -2.60 7.26 -15.58
CA LYS A 175 -3.36 6.84 -16.76
C LYS A 175 -3.76 5.36 -16.66
N ASN A 176 -4.82 4.98 -17.37
CA ASN A 176 -5.28 3.59 -17.51
C ASN A 176 -5.87 2.98 -16.24
N TYR A 177 -6.21 3.79 -15.23
CA TYR A 177 -6.86 3.31 -14.00
C TYR A 177 -8.38 3.55 -14.02
N GLU A 178 -8.88 4.37 -14.95
CA GLU A 178 -10.30 4.56 -15.22
C GLU A 178 -10.96 3.24 -15.64
N LYS A 179 -10.28 2.41 -16.44
CA LYS A 179 -10.79 1.09 -16.84
C LYS A 179 -11.03 0.17 -15.64
N HIS A 180 -10.20 0.25 -14.60
CA HIS A 180 -10.35 -0.55 -13.38
C HIS A 180 -11.57 -0.07 -12.60
N ARG A 181 -11.64 1.25 -12.36
CA ARG A 181 -12.82 1.89 -11.74
C ARG A 181 -14.11 1.50 -12.47
N ASP A 182 -14.12 1.59 -13.80
CA ASP A 182 -15.31 1.35 -14.60
C ASP A 182 -15.70 -0.14 -14.60
N ALA A 183 -14.73 -1.06 -14.65
CA ALA A 183 -14.98 -2.49 -14.48
C ALA A 183 -15.62 -2.81 -13.11
N TYR A 184 -15.10 -2.24 -12.03
CA TYR A 184 -15.69 -2.42 -10.69
C TYR A 184 -17.08 -1.79 -10.57
N ARG A 185 -17.34 -0.64 -11.20
CA ARG A 185 -18.69 -0.05 -11.26
C ARG A 185 -19.68 -0.92 -12.03
N GLN A 186 -19.27 -1.46 -13.17
CA GLN A 186 -20.07 -2.39 -13.97
C GLN A 186 -20.39 -3.66 -13.17
N TYR A 187 -19.41 -4.20 -12.46
CA TYR A 187 -19.60 -5.37 -11.60
C TYR A 187 -20.56 -5.08 -10.43
N ALA A 188 -20.43 -3.93 -9.77
CA ALA A 188 -21.37 -3.51 -8.73
C ALA A 188 -22.82 -3.40 -9.27
N ALA A 189 -23.00 -2.80 -10.45
CA ALA A 189 -24.30 -2.69 -11.09
C ALA A 189 -24.89 -4.07 -11.46
N TYR A 190 -24.05 -4.97 -11.98
CA TYR A 190 -24.44 -6.35 -12.28
C TYR A 190 -24.93 -7.09 -11.02
N LEU A 191 -24.18 -7.02 -9.92
CA LEU A 191 -24.57 -7.65 -8.65
C LEU A 191 -25.88 -7.07 -8.09
N ARG A 192 -26.10 -5.76 -8.21
CA ARG A 192 -27.37 -5.13 -7.83
C ARG A 192 -28.54 -5.61 -8.70
N SER A 193 -28.32 -5.79 -9.99
CA SER A 193 -29.32 -6.36 -10.90
C SER A 193 -29.67 -7.80 -10.52
N LEU A 194 -28.67 -8.63 -10.19
CA LEU A 194 -28.91 -9.98 -9.68
C LEU A 194 -29.68 -9.97 -8.35
N ALA A 195 -29.36 -9.04 -7.43
CA ALA A 195 -30.07 -8.93 -6.16
C ALA A 195 -31.56 -8.60 -6.35
N GLN A 196 -31.91 -7.81 -7.37
CA GLN A 196 -33.32 -7.49 -7.71
C GLN A 196 -34.09 -8.70 -8.26
N GLN A 197 -33.41 -9.73 -8.75
CA GLN A 197 -34.03 -10.96 -9.24
C GLN A 197 -34.39 -11.95 -8.11
N ASP A 198 -34.05 -11.61 -6.86
CA ASP A 198 -34.29 -12.43 -5.66
C ASP A 198 -33.88 -13.91 -5.82
N PRO A 199 -32.57 -14.16 -6.04
CA PRO A 199 -32.11 -15.49 -6.39
C PRO A 199 -32.16 -16.43 -5.18
N LYS A 200 -32.65 -17.66 -5.42
CA LYS A 200 -32.75 -18.71 -4.40
C LYS A 200 -31.42 -19.36 -4.01
N ALA A 201 -30.33 -19.00 -4.68
CA ALA A 201 -28.98 -19.46 -4.41
C ALA A 201 -27.98 -18.42 -4.92
N LEU A 202 -26.75 -18.42 -4.39
CA LEU A 202 -25.70 -17.53 -4.88
C LEU A 202 -25.31 -17.88 -6.32
N PRO A 203 -25.35 -16.91 -7.25
CA PRO A 203 -24.79 -17.09 -8.57
C PRO A 203 -23.28 -17.34 -8.52
N SER A 204 -22.76 -18.14 -9.45
CA SER A 204 -21.33 -18.48 -9.55
C SER A 204 -20.41 -17.27 -9.76
N LEU A 205 -20.97 -16.14 -10.14
CA LEU A 205 -20.26 -14.91 -10.46
C LEU A 205 -20.12 -13.94 -9.28
N VAL A 206 -20.62 -14.30 -8.08
CA VAL A 206 -20.59 -13.43 -6.88
C VAL A 206 -19.18 -13.15 -6.34
N ASP A 207 -18.22 -14.02 -6.66
CA ASP A 207 -16.82 -13.96 -6.21
C ASP A 207 -15.85 -13.35 -7.25
N GLN A 208 -16.36 -12.66 -8.26
CA GLN A 208 -15.53 -12.16 -9.35
C GLN A 208 -14.78 -10.86 -9.03
N GLY A 209 -15.06 -10.20 -7.91
CA GLY A 209 -14.41 -8.93 -7.54
C GLY A 209 -12.88 -9.00 -7.59
N LYS A 210 -12.29 -10.06 -7.02
CA LYS A 210 -10.84 -10.29 -7.07
C LYS A 210 -10.32 -10.51 -8.51
N ARG A 211 -11.09 -11.20 -9.35
CA ARG A 211 -10.67 -11.54 -10.72
C ARG A 211 -10.61 -10.32 -11.65
N ILE A 212 -11.35 -9.26 -11.34
CA ILE A 212 -11.30 -8.00 -12.10
C ILE A 212 -9.89 -7.41 -11.99
N ALA A 213 -9.33 -7.34 -10.78
CA ALA A 213 -7.93 -6.96 -10.57
C ALA A 213 -6.97 -7.89 -11.34
N ASP A 214 -7.10 -9.21 -11.19
CA ASP A 214 -6.22 -10.18 -11.87
C ASP A 214 -6.27 -10.05 -13.41
N SER A 215 -7.42 -9.66 -13.97
CA SER A 215 -7.60 -9.48 -15.42
C SER A 215 -7.07 -8.16 -15.97
N LEU A 216 -6.83 -7.18 -15.10
CA LEU A 216 -6.39 -5.85 -15.48
C LEU A 216 -5.00 -5.61 -14.87
N ALA A 217 -3.96 -5.77 -15.69
CA ALA A 217 -2.61 -5.54 -15.24
C ALA A 217 -2.42 -4.10 -14.71
N ILE A 218 -1.89 -4.00 -13.49
CA ILE A 218 -1.27 -2.77 -12.99
C ILE A 218 -0.01 -2.52 -13.80
N GLN A 219 0.20 -1.26 -14.17
CA GLN A 219 1.47 -0.86 -14.77
C GLN A 219 2.49 -0.67 -13.65
N ASP A 220 3.19 -1.75 -13.32
CA ASP A 220 4.37 -1.67 -12.47
C ASP A 220 5.54 -1.10 -13.27
N ASP A 221 6.36 -0.29 -12.62
CA ASP A 221 7.67 0.06 -13.18
C ASP A 221 8.46 -1.25 -13.38
N PRO A 222 8.94 -1.53 -14.60
CA PRO A 222 9.63 -2.77 -14.87
C PRO A 222 10.92 -2.82 -14.06
N SER A 223 11.07 -3.88 -13.26
CA SER A 223 12.34 -4.13 -12.58
C SER A 223 13.32 -4.82 -13.54
N PRO A 224 14.61 -4.41 -13.57
CA PRO A 224 15.59 -5.09 -14.41
C PRO A 224 16.01 -6.46 -13.85
N GLN A 225 15.69 -6.78 -12.59
CA GLN A 225 15.94 -8.09 -12.01
C GLN A 225 14.64 -8.80 -11.65
N LYS A 226 14.67 -10.12 -11.62
CA LYS A 226 13.56 -10.94 -11.11
C LYS A 226 13.63 -11.05 -9.59
N ALA A 227 12.48 -11.20 -8.93
CA ALA A 227 12.39 -11.30 -7.47
C ALA A 227 13.28 -12.43 -6.91
N GLU A 228 13.36 -13.58 -7.60
CA GLU A 228 14.19 -14.71 -7.19
C GLU A 228 15.67 -14.34 -7.14
N VAL A 229 16.15 -13.58 -8.13
CA VAL A 229 17.55 -13.14 -8.20
C VAL A 229 17.85 -12.20 -7.05
N VAL A 230 16.96 -11.24 -6.79
CA VAL A 230 17.10 -10.28 -5.69
C VAL A 230 17.10 -10.98 -4.33
N LEU A 231 16.24 -12.00 -4.16
CA LEU A 231 16.23 -12.82 -2.95
C LEU A 231 17.58 -13.52 -2.74
N GLN A 232 18.19 -14.07 -3.79
CA GLN A 232 19.51 -14.71 -3.66
C GLN A 232 20.62 -13.70 -3.34
N ILE A 233 20.57 -12.51 -3.94
CA ILE A 233 21.51 -11.42 -3.65
C ILE A 233 21.41 -11.02 -2.16
N ALA A 234 20.20 -10.76 -1.68
CA ALA A 234 19.98 -10.36 -0.29
C ALA A 234 20.42 -11.46 0.69
N LYS A 235 20.12 -12.73 0.40
CA LYS A 235 20.58 -13.89 1.21
C LYS A 235 22.09 -14.06 1.22
N SER A 236 22.77 -13.60 0.17
CA SER A 236 24.22 -13.74 0.02
C SER A 236 25.01 -12.69 0.79
N ASP A 237 24.39 -11.55 1.14
CA ASP A 237 25.00 -10.47 1.91
C ASP A 237 25.44 -10.94 3.30
N ALA A 238 26.68 -10.59 3.68
CA ALA A 238 27.28 -11.04 4.93
C ALA A 238 26.49 -10.55 6.16
N ARG A 239 25.93 -9.34 6.15
CA ARG A 239 25.15 -8.78 7.26
C ARG A 239 23.85 -9.57 7.44
N VAL A 240 23.18 -9.91 6.34
CA VAL A 240 21.98 -10.76 6.37
C VAL A 240 22.32 -12.16 6.89
N LYS A 241 23.40 -12.79 6.40
CA LYS A 241 23.83 -14.11 6.89
C LYS A 241 24.09 -14.12 8.39
N VAL A 242 24.73 -13.09 8.91
CA VAL A 242 24.98 -12.94 10.35
C VAL A 242 23.68 -12.83 11.13
N VAL A 243 22.72 -12.00 10.69
CA VAL A 243 21.43 -11.84 11.38
C VAL A 243 20.58 -13.13 11.32
N LEU A 244 20.64 -13.86 10.19
CA LEU A 244 19.91 -15.11 10.00
C LEU A 244 20.61 -16.33 10.62
N ALA A 245 21.84 -16.18 11.13
CA ALA A 245 22.57 -17.28 11.75
C ALA A 245 21.78 -17.85 12.94
N GLY A 246 21.53 -19.16 12.92
CA GLY A 246 20.77 -19.85 13.97
C GLY A 246 19.25 -19.64 13.92
N GLN A 247 18.72 -18.89 12.96
CA GLN A 247 17.28 -18.77 12.75
C GLN A 247 16.74 -20.00 12.02
N ARG A 248 15.63 -20.56 12.51
CA ARG A 248 14.93 -21.69 11.87
C ARG A 248 13.67 -21.19 11.15
N ALA A 249 13.28 -21.91 10.09
CA ALA A 249 12.06 -21.65 9.32
C ALA A 249 11.92 -20.19 8.86
N VAL A 250 13.00 -19.65 8.28
CA VAL A 250 13.02 -18.29 7.73
C VAL A 250 12.34 -18.27 6.37
N HIS A 251 11.28 -17.47 6.27
CA HIS A 251 10.61 -17.12 5.02
C HIS A 251 11.19 -15.81 4.49
N SER A 252 11.27 -15.69 3.16
CA SER A 252 11.79 -14.48 2.51
C SER A 252 10.85 -14.03 1.41
N HIS A 253 10.50 -12.75 1.37
CA HIS A 253 9.75 -12.16 0.26
C HIS A 253 10.43 -10.87 -0.20
N ALA A 254 10.36 -10.59 -1.50
CA ALA A 254 10.91 -9.40 -2.11
C ALA A 254 9.79 -8.62 -2.81
N THR A 255 9.72 -7.31 -2.56
CA THR A 255 8.75 -6.40 -3.21
C THR A 255 9.50 -5.23 -3.84
N PHE A 256 9.28 -5.02 -5.14
CA PHE A 256 9.84 -3.89 -5.87
C PHE A 256 9.04 -2.61 -5.58
N GLN A 257 9.75 -1.49 -5.43
CA GLN A 257 9.20 -0.18 -5.05
C GLN A 257 9.34 0.85 -6.18
N GLY A 258 9.51 0.41 -7.43
CA GLY A 258 9.75 1.24 -8.61
C GLY A 258 11.21 1.64 -8.85
N PHE A 259 12.05 1.65 -7.80
CA PHE A 259 13.48 1.96 -7.92
C PHE A 259 14.39 1.07 -7.07
N ALA A 260 13.86 0.44 -6.03
CA ALA A 260 14.58 -0.46 -5.13
C ALA A 260 13.70 -1.64 -4.75
N TRP A 261 14.34 -2.74 -4.36
CA TRP A 261 13.69 -3.90 -3.80
C TRP A 261 13.79 -3.88 -2.28
N ILE A 262 12.68 -4.20 -1.62
CA ILE A 262 12.66 -4.45 -0.18
C ILE A 262 12.52 -5.95 0.02
N VAL A 263 13.50 -6.54 0.69
CA VAL A 263 13.53 -7.96 1.01
C VAL A 263 13.30 -8.14 2.50
N HIS A 264 12.18 -8.77 2.85
CA HIS A 264 11.88 -9.13 4.23
C HIS A 264 12.27 -10.59 4.48
N PHE A 265 12.93 -10.82 5.61
CA PHE A 265 13.18 -12.14 6.18
C PHE A 265 12.38 -12.25 7.47
N SER A 266 11.50 -13.25 7.57
CA SER A 266 10.61 -13.42 8.71
C SER A 266 10.54 -14.87 9.17
N ASN A 267 10.16 -15.11 10.42
CA ASN A 267 9.76 -16.43 10.89
C ASN A 267 8.43 -16.35 11.63
N HIS A 268 7.75 -17.50 11.75
CA HIS A 268 6.43 -17.58 12.38
C HIS A 268 6.43 -17.19 13.87
N SER A 269 7.58 -17.17 14.54
CA SER A 269 7.69 -16.96 15.99
C SER A 269 8.08 -15.53 16.40
N ARG A 270 8.74 -14.74 15.55
CA ARG A 270 9.27 -13.40 15.88
C ARG A 270 8.86 -12.29 14.93
N GLY A 271 8.15 -12.59 13.84
CA GLY A 271 7.86 -11.59 12.80
C GLY A 271 9.08 -11.34 11.91
N ASN A 272 9.25 -10.11 11.41
CA ASN A 272 10.42 -9.75 10.59
C ASN A 272 11.70 -9.82 11.42
N ILE A 273 12.64 -10.66 10.98
CA ILE A 273 13.97 -10.87 11.56
C ILE A 273 14.97 -9.87 10.99
N ALA A 274 14.92 -9.67 9.67
CA ALA A 274 15.78 -8.73 8.95
C ALA A 274 15.03 -8.11 7.77
N VAL A 275 15.39 -6.87 7.42
CA VAL A 275 14.92 -6.23 6.19
C VAL A 275 16.11 -5.67 5.42
N ALA A 276 16.25 -6.04 4.15
CA ALA A 276 17.30 -5.54 3.27
C ALA A 276 16.73 -4.63 2.18
N ILE A 277 17.41 -3.52 1.90
CA ILE A 277 17.15 -2.67 0.73
C ILE A 277 18.16 -3.05 -0.35
N VAL A 278 17.69 -3.47 -1.52
CA VAL A 278 18.54 -3.78 -2.68
C VAL A 278 18.26 -2.76 -3.78
N ASP A 279 19.30 -2.12 -4.29
CA ASP A 279 19.18 -1.15 -5.37
C ASP A 279 18.61 -1.80 -6.63
N GLY A 280 17.57 -1.21 -7.21
CA GLY A 280 16.87 -1.78 -8.36
C GLY A 280 17.69 -1.74 -9.64
N LYS A 281 18.72 -0.89 -9.77
CA LYS A 281 19.52 -0.81 -11.00
C LYS A 281 20.79 -1.66 -10.91
N THR A 282 21.50 -1.54 -9.81
CA THR A 282 22.84 -2.12 -9.60
C THR A 282 22.80 -3.46 -8.88
N ALA A 283 21.63 -3.84 -8.34
CA ALA A 283 21.45 -5.05 -7.54
C ALA A 283 22.39 -5.13 -6.31
N LYS A 284 22.86 -3.98 -5.81
CA LYS A 284 23.68 -3.89 -4.59
C LYS A 284 22.80 -3.81 -3.36
N VAL A 285 23.17 -4.51 -2.29
CA VAL A 285 22.50 -4.41 -0.98
C VAL A 285 22.94 -3.12 -0.30
N LEU A 286 22.02 -2.15 -0.25
CA LEU A 286 22.26 -0.81 0.26
C LEU A 286 22.27 -0.77 1.78
N GLU A 287 21.33 -1.45 2.43
CA GLU A 287 21.17 -1.42 3.88
C GLU A 287 20.50 -2.70 4.41
N VAL A 288 20.81 -3.07 5.66
CA VAL A 288 20.19 -4.20 6.37
C VAL A 288 19.77 -3.75 7.78
N PHE A 289 18.50 -3.98 8.13
CA PHE A 289 17.89 -3.62 9.41
C PHE A 289 17.50 -4.82 10.25
#